data_AF-A0A1T5ITE4-F1
#
_entry.id   AF-A0A1T5ITE4-F1
#
_cell.length_a   1.000
_cell.length_b   1.000
_cell.length_c   1.000
_cell.angle_alpha   90.00
_cell.angle_beta   90.00
_cell.angle_gamma   90.00
#
_symmetry.space_group_name_H-M   'P 1'
#
loop_
_entity.id
_entity.type
_entity.pdbx_description
1 polymer ?
#
loop_
_entity_poly.entity_id
_entity_poly.type
_entity_poly.pdbx_seq_one_letter_code
_entity_poly.pdbx_strand_id
1 'polypeptide(L)'
;MLARDLLTQNVELPTIVIAMTRALPMKLPDDFHWVLAQPSDDWVGARLELHGCPLIQVQPCRSGWLVNILLADPDNPQANVAVRSVAAGMRWSARWARDRVGRLRVLVAEQPIVLPPDLQGGRPLLGQVRTPVTFHG
;
A
#
# COMPACT_ATOMS: atom_id res chain seq x y z
N MET A 1 -27.15 -45.82 20.02
CA MET A 1 -28.06 -44.70 19.67
C MET A 1 -27.39 -43.42 20.14
N LEU A 2 -27.01 -42.56 19.20
CA LEU A 2 -26.70 -41.11 19.32
C LEU A 2 -25.62 -40.71 20.35
N ALA A 3 -24.36 -40.45 19.98
CA ALA A 3 -23.83 -39.30 19.21
C ALA A 3 -24.21 -37.93 19.78
N ARG A 4 -23.20 -37.07 20.01
CA ARG A 4 -23.16 -35.65 20.48
C ARG A 4 -22.38 -35.58 21.80
N ASP A 5 -21.32 -34.80 21.99
CA ASP A 5 -20.90 -33.53 21.39
C ASP A 5 -19.36 -33.46 21.37
N LEU A 6 -18.80 -33.27 20.17
CA LEU A 6 -17.42 -32.85 19.98
C LEU A 6 -17.46 -31.58 19.13
N LEU A 7 -16.70 -30.58 19.58
CA LEU A 7 -16.16 -29.48 18.77
C LEU A 7 -17.17 -28.45 18.26
N THR A 8 -17.50 -27.47 19.11
CA THR A 8 -17.76 -26.11 18.61
C THR A 8 -17.28 -25.06 19.61
N GLN A 9 -15.96 -25.04 19.87
CA GLN A 9 -15.34 -23.78 20.23
C GLN A 9 -15.10 -23.03 18.93
N ASN A 10 -16.17 -22.40 18.42
CA ASN A 10 -16.08 -21.40 17.38
C ASN A 10 -15.28 -20.25 17.97
N VAL A 11 -14.02 -20.15 17.55
CA VAL A 11 -13.17 -19.00 17.80
C VAL A 11 -13.87 -17.81 17.16
N GLU A 12 -14.52 -16.99 17.99
CA GLU A 12 -14.93 -15.64 17.64
C GLU A 12 -13.64 -14.84 17.39
N LEU A 13 -13.11 -14.95 16.17
CA LEU A 13 -12.24 -13.91 15.66
C LEU A 13 -13.09 -12.64 15.67
N PRO A 14 -12.69 -11.56 16.36
CA PRO A 14 -13.29 -10.27 16.11
C PRO A 14 -12.89 -9.92 14.68
N THR A 15 -13.74 -10.34 13.75
CA THR A 15 -13.79 -9.80 12.42
C THR A 15 -14.21 -8.37 12.68
N ILE A 16 -13.21 -7.51 12.86
CA ILE A 16 -13.32 -6.08 12.70
C ILE A 16 -13.62 -5.92 11.21
N VAL A 17 -14.85 -6.30 10.83
CA VAL A 17 -15.54 -5.80 9.66
C VAL A 17 -15.68 -4.33 9.99
N ILE A 18 -14.66 -3.54 9.68
CA ILE A 18 -14.82 -2.10 9.52
C ILE A 18 -15.72 -1.95 8.31
N ALA A 19 -17.02 -2.13 8.52
CA ALA A 19 -18.06 -1.65 7.66
C ALA A 19 -18.00 -0.11 7.71
N MET A 20 -17.02 0.47 7.02
CA MET A 20 -17.01 1.89 6.67
C MET A 20 -17.74 2.12 5.35
N THR A 21 -18.97 1.63 5.27
CA THR A 21 -19.98 2.14 4.35
C THR A 21 -20.52 3.46 4.89
N ARG A 22 -19.74 4.55 4.80
CA ARG A 22 -20.29 5.92 4.69
C ARG A 22 -19.18 6.95 4.53
N ALA A 23 -19.17 7.54 3.34
CA ALA A 23 -18.35 8.66 2.89
C ALA A 23 -16.92 8.32 2.43
N LEU A 24 -16.83 7.74 1.23
CA LEU A 24 -15.82 8.14 0.25
C LEU A 24 -16.40 9.30 -0.58
N PRO A 25 -16.19 10.58 -0.22
CA PRO A 25 -16.68 11.68 -1.03
C PRO A 25 -15.67 11.92 -2.16
N MET A 26 -15.94 11.30 -3.31
CA MET A 26 -15.48 11.57 -4.67
C MET A 26 -15.19 10.24 -5.39
N LYS A 27 -15.86 10.03 -6.53
CA LYS A 27 -15.69 8.87 -7.39
C LYS A 27 -14.34 8.99 -8.10
N LEU A 28 -13.36 8.18 -7.69
CA LEU A 28 -12.16 7.95 -8.48
C LEU A 28 -12.50 7.01 -9.66
N PRO A 29 -11.70 7.01 -10.74
CA PRO A 29 -11.80 5.98 -11.77
C PRO A 29 -11.64 4.58 -11.18
N ASP A 30 -12.25 3.58 -11.82
CA ASP A 30 -12.34 2.21 -11.29
C ASP A 30 -10.97 1.52 -11.14
N ASP A 31 -9.93 2.03 -11.81
CA ASP A 31 -8.56 1.53 -11.71
C ASP A 31 -7.87 1.84 -10.37
N PHE A 32 -8.46 2.75 -9.57
CA PHE A 32 -7.92 3.18 -8.29
C PHE A 32 -8.56 2.40 -7.15
N HIS A 33 -7.72 1.84 -6.28
CA HIS A 33 -8.16 1.02 -5.16
C HIS A 33 -7.59 1.53 -3.85
N TRP A 34 -8.46 1.58 -2.84
CA TRP A 34 -8.04 1.83 -1.47
C TRP A 34 -7.74 0.49 -0.79
N VAL A 35 -6.53 0.37 -0.28
CA VAL A 35 -6.10 -0.72 0.59
C VAL A 35 -6.00 -0.17 2.00
N LEU A 36 -6.71 -0.78 2.94
CA LEU A 36 -6.59 -0.46 4.36
C LEU A 36 -5.63 -1.46 5.01
N ALA A 37 -4.78 -0.98 5.91
CA ALA A 37 -3.92 -1.84 6.68
C ALA A 37 -4.75 -2.84 7.49
N GLN A 38 -4.42 -4.13 7.38
CA GLN A 38 -4.94 -5.19 8.21
C GLN A 38 -4.12 -5.30 9.51
N PRO A 39 -4.67 -5.90 10.59
CA PRO A 39 -3.92 -6.12 11.82
C PRO A 39 -2.67 -6.99 11.66
N SER A 40 -2.59 -7.79 10.59
CA SER A 40 -1.45 -8.62 10.23
C SER A 40 -0.38 -7.89 9.42
N ASP A 41 -0.65 -6.67 8.98
CA ASP A 41 0.29 -5.90 8.15
C ASP A 41 1.30 -5.15 9.03
N ASP A 42 2.54 -5.04 8.56
CA ASP A 42 3.60 -4.27 9.23
C ASP A 42 3.44 -2.74 9.10
N TRP A 43 2.33 -2.27 8.51
CA TRP A 43 2.02 -0.86 8.32
C TRP A 43 0.62 -0.53 8.83
N VAL A 44 0.37 0.75 9.12
CA VAL A 44 -0.92 1.22 9.65
C VAL A 44 -1.44 2.38 8.81
N GLY A 45 -2.74 2.35 8.51
CA GLY A 45 -3.46 3.44 7.85
C GLY A 45 -4.14 3.01 6.56
N ALA A 46 -4.02 3.83 5.51
CA ALA A 46 -4.67 3.60 4.23
C ALA A 46 -3.71 3.89 3.07
N ARG A 47 -3.77 3.10 2.00
CA ARG A 47 -2.97 3.25 0.80
C ARG A 47 -3.87 3.35 -0.43
N LEU A 48 -3.52 4.25 -1.33
CA LEU A 48 -4.15 4.37 -2.64
C LEU A 48 -3.25 3.71 -3.68
N GLU A 49 -3.81 2.77 -4.43
CA GLU A 49 -3.12 2.03 -5.48
C GLU A 49 -3.78 2.25 -6.83
N LEU A 50 -2.99 2.15 -7.89
CA LEU A 50 -3.43 2.17 -9.29
C LEU A 50 -2.77 1.00 -10.02
N HIS A 51 -3.58 0.08 -10.55
CA HIS A 51 -3.08 -1.15 -11.19
C HIS A 51 -2.08 -1.96 -10.31
N GLY A 52 -2.28 -1.98 -8.98
CA GLY A 52 -1.39 -2.65 -8.03
C GLY A 52 -0.10 -1.89 -7.71
N CYS A 53 0.09 -0.69 -8.28
CA CYS A 53 1.21 0.19 -7.94
C CYS A 53 0.79 1.15 -6.81
N PRO A 54 1.55 1.20 -5.70
CA PRO A 54 1.23 2.07 -4.58
C PRO A 54 1.54 3.53 -4.92
N LEU A 55 0.51 4.38 -4.92
CA LEU A 55 0.64 5.79 -5.27
C LEU A 55 0.89 6.66 -4.04
N ILE A 56 0.06 6.47 -3.03
CA ILE A 56 0.03 7.29 -1.82
C ILE A 56 -0.22 6.39 -0.62
N GLN A 57 0.43 6.70 0.50
CA GLN A 57 0.15 6.08 1.79
C GLN A 57 -0.16 7.14 2.84
N VAL A 58 -1.29 6.98 3.51
CA VAL A 58 -1.69 7.75 4.68
C VAL A 58 -1.31 6.94 5.91
N GLN A 59 -0.35 7.44 6.69
CA GLN A 59 0.21 6.74 7.84
C GLN A 59 0.21 7.63 9.10
N PRO A 60 0.18 7.05 10.30
CA PRO A 60 0.30 7.83 11.53
C PRO A 60 1.69 8.50 11.59
N CYS A 61 1.72 9.74 12.05
CA CYS A 61 2.97 10.50 12.24
C CYS A 61 2.88 11.31 13.54
N ARG A 62 3.63 10.87 14.56
CA ARG A 62 3.65 11.45 15.92
C ARG A 62 2.23 11.65 16.49
N SER A 63 1.71 12.88 16.43
CA SER A 63 0.40 13.29 16.96
C SER A 63 -0.67 13.50 15.90
N GLY A 64 -0.41 13.11 14.64
CA GLY A 64 -1.33 13.27 13.53
C GLY A 64 -1.16 12.21 12.46
N TRP A 65 -1.51 12.57 11.24
CA TRP A 65 -1.43 11.69 10.08
C TRP A 65 -0.62 12.37 8.99
N LEU A 66 0.12 11.58 8.22
CA LEU A 66 0.91 12.06 7.11
C LEU A 66 0.46 11.35 5.84
N VAL A 67 0.19 12.12 4.81
CA VAL A 67 0.03 11.63 3.45
C VAL A 67 1.42 11.64 2.81
N ASN A 68 1.95 10.44 2.58
CA ASN A 68 3.21 10.19 1.91
C ASN A 68 2.96 9.84 0.45
N ILE A 69 3.59 10.54 -0.47
CA ILE A 69 3.47 10.27 -1.90
C ILE A 69 4.60 9.32 -2.28
N LEU A 70 4.22 8.11 -2.68
CA LEU A 70 5.16 7.03 -2.97
C LEU A 70 5.60 7.03 -4.44
N LEU A 71 4.70 7.46 -5.33
CA LEU A 71 5.01 7.62 -6.73
C LEU A 71 5.79 8.93 -6.96
N ALA A 72 7.07 8.83 -7.32
CA ALA A 72 7.84 9.98 -7.72
C ALA A 72 7.43 10.45 -9.13
N ASP A 73 7.12 11.74 -9.27
CA ASP A 73 7.01 12.42 -10.56
C ASP A 73 8.18 13.41 -10.67
N PRO A 74 9.21 13.12 -11.51
CA PRO A 74 10.37 14.00 -11.62
C PRO A 74 10.03 15.38 -12.19
N ASP A 75 8.95 15.48 -12.99
CA ASP A 75 8.52 16.73 -13.59
C ASP A 75 7.67 17.58 -12.62
N ASN A 76 7.12 16.97 -11.57
CA ASN A 76 6.32 17.66 -10.57
C ASN A 76 6.51 17.04 -9.18
N PRO A 77 7.63 17.34 -8.50
CA PRO A 77 7.89 16.81 -7.18
C PRO A 77 6.85 17.34 -6.19
N GLN A 78 6.05 16.43 -5.63
CA GLN A 78 5.01 16.79 -4.68
C GLN A 78 5.46 16.48 -3.25
N ALA A 79 5.33 17.46 -2.36
CA ALA A 79 5.64 17.31 -0.95
C ALA A 79 4.59 16.47 -0.21
N ASN A 80 5.04 15.80 0.85
CA ASN A 80 4.18 15.10 1.81
C ASN A 80 3.29 16.07 2.58
N VAL A 81 2.07 15.65 2.92
CA VAL A 81 1.05 16.52 3.52
C VAL A 81 0.62 16.00 4.88
N ALA A 82 0.79 16.82 5.91
CA ALA A 82 0.26 16.53 7.24
C ALA A 82 -1.25 16.76 7.29
N VAL A 83 -1.98 15.81 7.86
CA VAL A 83 -3.44 15.83 7.98
C VAL A 83 -3.88 15.44 9.38
N ARG A 84 -5.07 15.90 9.77
CA ARG A 84 -5.64 15.69 11.10
C ARG A 84 -6.21 14.28 11.34
N SER A 85 -6.49 13.52 10.29
CA SER A 85 -7.08 12.18 10.38
C SER A 85 -6.88 11.36 9.10
N VAL A 86 -6.99 10.04 9.19
CA VAL A 86 -6.99 9.12 8.03
C VAL A 86 -8.00 9.56 6.98
N ALA A 87 -9.24 9.81 7.39
CA ALA A 87 -10.30 10.20 6.46
C ALA A 87 -10.02 11.54 5.75
N ALA A 88 -9.33 12.47 6.43
CA ALA A 88 -8.88 13.70 5.79
C ALA A 88 -7.76 13.43 4.77
N GLY A 89 -6.82 12.53 5.11
CA GLY A 89 -5.80 12.04 4.19
C GLY A 89 -6.41 11.39 2.96
N MET A 90 -7.32 10.44 3.13
CA MET A 90 -7.99 9.74 2.02
C MET A 90 -8.69 10.71 1.05
N ARG A 91 -9.41 11.71 1.59
CA ARG A 91 -10.06 12.73 0.75
C ARG A 91 -9.07 13.61 0.00
N TRP A 92 -7.99 14.01 0.66
CA TRP A 92 -6.94 14.80 0.03
C TRP A 92 -6.27 14.00 -1.09
N SER A 93 -5.91 12.74 -0.82
CA SER A 93 -5.28 11.83 -1.79
C SER A 93 -6.19 11.56 -2.99
N ALA A 94 -7.49 11.34 -2.75
CA ALA A 94 -8.45 11.14 -3.82
C ALA A 94 -8.58 12.37 -4.73
N ARG A 95 -8.62 13.58 -4.14
CA ARG A 95 -8.62 14.82 -4.93
C ARG A 95 -7.32 14.96 -5.73
N TRP A 96 -6.18 14.76 -5.07
CA TRP A 96 -4.86 14.86 -5.70
C TRP A 96 -4.71 13.90 -6.89
N ALA A 97 -5.15 12.65 -6.71
CA ALA A 97 -5.06 11.62 -7.74
C ALA A 97 -6.00 11.92 -8.90
N ARG A 98 -7.23 12.38 -8.62
CA ARG A 98 -8.21 12.76 -9.64
C ARG A 98 -7.68 13.86 -10.55
N ASP A 99 -7.04 14.88 -9.98
CA ASP A 99 -6.51 16.00 -10.77
C ASP A 99 -5.29 15.60 -11.62
N ARG A 100 -4.74 14.39 -11.41
CA ARG A 100 -3.52 13.87 -12.06
C ARG A 100 -3.67 12.52 -12.74
N VAL A 101 -4.89 12.01 -12.94
CA VAL A 101 -5.15 10.63 -13.43
C VAL A 101 -4.34 10.27 -14.68
N GLY A 102 -4.33 11.15 -15.70
CA GLY A 102 -3.62 10.88 -16.95
C GLY A 102 -2.12 10.70 -16.73
N ARG A 103 -1.51 11.59 -15.94
CA ARG A 103 -0.07 11.53 -15.62
C ARG A 103 0.28 10.33 -14.76
N LEU A 104 -0.54 10.02 -13.75
CA LEU A 104 -0.32 8.87 -12.87
C LEU A 104 -0.37 7.54 -13.64
N ARG A 105 -1.27 7.42 -14.63
CA ARG A 105 -1.32 6.23 -15.49
C ARG A 105 -0.04 6.06 -16.32
N VAL A 106 0.50 7.14 -16.89
CA VAL A 106 1.76 7.10 -17.63
C VAL A 106 2.91 6.69 -16.71
N LEU A 107 3.04 7.35 -15.55
CA LEU A 107 4.09 7.04 -14.59
C LEU A 107 4.01 5.60 -14.05
N VAL A 108 2.81 5.08 -13.82
CA VAL A 108 2.62 3.68 -13.41
C VAL A 108 2.97 2.72 -14.54
N ALA A 109 2.64 3.05 -15.80
CA ALA A 109 3.02 2.24 -16.95
C ALA A 109 4.54 2.24 -17.22
N GLU A 110 5.23 3.33 -16.87
CA GLU A 110 6.68 3.49 -17.03
C GLU A 110 7.47 2.93 -15.84
N GLN A 111 6.82 2.68 -14.70
CA GLN A 111 7.49 2.07 -13.55
C GLN A 111 7.49 0.54 -13.66
N PRO A 112 8.65 -0.12 -13.49
CA PRO A 112 8.65 -1.54 -13.21
C PRO A 112 7.91 -1.75 -11.88
N ILE A 113 7.01 -2.74 -11.82
CA ILE A 113 6.30 -3.12 -10.60
C ILE A 113 7.35 -3.45 -9.53
N VAL A 114 7.64 -2.49 -8.65
CA VAL A 114 8.47 -2.74 -7.47
C VAL A 114 7.55 -3.34 -6.43
N LEU A 115 7.45 -4.67 -6.43
CA LEU A 115 6.87 -5.41 -5.32
C LEU A 115 7.59 -4.99 -4.02
N PRO A 116 6.86 -4.79 -2.90
CA PRO A 116 7.49 -4.60 -1.61
C PRO A 116 8.45 -5.77 -1.31
N PRO A 117 9.58 -5.52 -0.63
CA PRO A 117 10.61 -6.54 -0.38
C PRO A 117 10.08 -7.77 0.39
N ASP A 118 8.95 -7.63 1.09
CA ASP A 118 8.31 -8.70 1.86
C ASP A 118 7.65 -9.77 0.97
N LEU A 119 7.44 -9.49 -0.32
CA LEU A 119 6.95 -10.47 -1.31
C LEU A 119 8.06 -11.01 -2.23
N GLN A 120 9.32 -10.59 -2.05
CA GLN A 120 10.49 -11.20 -2.71
C GLN A 120 10.91 -12.51 -2.01
N GLY A 121 9.95 -13.36 -1.69
CA GLY A 121 10.16 -14.73 -1.23
C GLY A 121 10.55 -15.63 -2.41
N GLY A 122 11.75 -15.46 -2.94
CA GLY A 122 12.24 -16.27 -4.05
C GLY A 122 13.65 -15.91 -4.46
N ARG A 123 14.64 -16.41 -3.71
CA ARG A 123 16.02 -16.51 -4.17
C ARG A 123 16.07 -17.23 -5.53
N PRO A 124 16.71 -16.68 -6.56
CA PRO A 124 17.53 -17.48 -7.45
C PRO A 124 18.94 -17.49 -6.88
N LEU A 125 19.28 -18.57 -6.16
CA LEU A 125 20.69 -18.94 -5.98
C LEU A 125 21.21 -19.45 -7.31
N LEU A 126 21.67 -18.56 -8.20
CA LEU A 126 22.47 -18.96 -9.35
C LEU A 126 23.60 -17.96 -9.59
N GLY A 127 24.75 -18.32 -9.04
CA GLY A 127 26.08 -18.19 -9.62
C GLY A 127 26.43 -16.91 -10.36
N GLN A 128 27.08 -15.99 -9.64
CA GLN A 128 28.11 -15.14 -10.26
C GLN A 128 29.40 -15.32 -9.46
N VAL A 129 30.26 -16.14 -10.05
CA VAL A 129 31.65 -16.40 -9.68
C VAL A 129 32.39 -15.07 -9.61
N ARG A 130 32.85 -14.69 -8.43
CA ARG A 130 33.89 -13.65 -8.29
C ARG A 130 35.23 -14.35 -8.37
N THR A 131 35.92 -14.16 -9.49
CA THR A 131 37.34 -14.49 -9.65
C THR A 131 38.20 -13.69 -8.66
N PRO A 132 39.30 -14.27 -8.14
CA PRO A 132 40.27 -13.52 -7.37
C PRO A 132 41.17 -12.72 -8.31
N VAL A 133 41.25 -11.40 -8.11
CA VAL A 133 42.28 -10.57 -8.74
C VAL A 133 43.52 -10.64 -7.84
N THR A 134 44.53 -11.39 -8.29
CA THR A 134 45.88 -11.37 -7.71
C THR A 134 46.57 -10.07 -8.14
N PHE A 135 47.00 -9.26 -7.19
CA PHE A 135 47.82 -8.09 -7.44
C PHE A 135 49.31 -8.50 -7.41
N HIS A 136 49.99 -8.39 -8.54
CA HIS A 136 51.45 -8.36 -8.63
C HIS A 136 51.85 -7.10 -9.39
N GLY A 137 52.68 -6.27 -8.75
CA GLY A 137 53.19 -5.02 -9.30
C GLY A 137 53.37 -3.99 -8.20
#